data_AF-R7Z6X3-F1
#
_entry.id   AF-R7Z6X3-F1
#
_cell.length_a   1.000
_cell.length_b   1.000
_cell.length_c   1.000
_cell.angle_alpha   90.00
_cell.angle_beta   90.00
_cell.angle_gamma   90.00
#
_symmetry.space_group_name_H-M   'P 1'
#
loop_
_entity.id
_entity.type
_entity.pdbx_description
1 polymer ?
#
loop_
_entity_poly.entity_id
_entity_poly.type
_entity_poly.pdbx_seq_one_letter_code
_entity_poly.pdbx_strand_id
1 'polypeptide(L)'
;MTLGTGAVGLTLTVASRIHIVEPQWNPSIESQAIGRALRLGQEKQVTVVRYIMKNTVEQYVQSRQSRKLQLARLGWDANSDDPEEDKLKTLMDLRSLLELPSNAP
;
A
#
# COMPACT_ATOMS: atom_id res chain seq x y z
N MET A 1 2.55 4.47 -18.93
CA MET A 1 1.99 5.72 -18.35
C MET A 1 2.84 6.10 -17.16
N THR A 2 3.16 7.39 -16.98
CA THR A 2 3.85 7.85 -15.77
C THR A 2 2.83 8.04 -14.65
N LEU A 3 3.17 7.65 -13.41
CA LEU A 3 2.26 7.70 -12.26
C LEU A 3 1.64 9.09 -12.03
N GLY A 4 2.33 10.15 -12.43
CA GLY A 4 1.84 11.54 -12.33
C GLY A 4 0.82 11.96 -13.41
N THR A 5 0.83 11.33 -14.58
CA THR A 5 -0.06 11.73 -15.71
C THR A 5 -1.29 10.82 -15.85
N GLY A 6 -1.30 9.64 -15.23
CA GLY A 6 -2.46 8.75 -15.18
C GLY A 6 -3.65 9.29 -14.38
N ALA A 7 -3.50 10.43 -13.69
CA ALA A 7 -4.54 11.07 -12.89
C ALA A 7 -5.57 11.87 -13.73
N VAL A 8 -5.27 12.15 -15.00
CA VAL A 8 -6.13 12.98 -15.87
C VAL A 8 -7.07 12.10 -16.70
N GLY A 9 -8.17 11.65 -16.09
CA GLY A 9 -9.37 11.19 -16.82
C GLY A 9 -9.28 9.93 -17.71
N LEU A 10 -8.14 9.25 -17.81
CA LEU A 10 -8.01 8.05 -18.65
C LEU A 10 -8.73 6.85 -18.00
N THR A 11 -9.68 6.26 -18.74
CA THR A 11 -10.42 5.07 -18.29
C THR A 11 -9.75 3.82 -18.87
N LEU A 12 -9.26 2.94 -17.98
CA LEU A 12 -8.49 1.73 -18.31
C LEU A 12 -9.33 0.44 -18.20
N THR A 13 -10.64 0.52 -18.42
CA THR A 13 -11.62 -0.58 -18.23
C THR A 13 -11.41 -1.82 -19.12
N VAL A 14 -10.44 -1.79 -20.03
CA VAL A 14 -10.08 -2.93 -20.88
C VAL A 14 -8.77 -3.60 -20.42
N ALA A 15 -8.01 -2.95 -19.53
CA ALA A 15 -6.72 -3.45 -19.08
C ALA A 15 -6.88 -4.61 -18.09
N SER A 16 -6.50 -5.83 -18.51
CA SER A 16 -6.52 -7.03 -17.66
C SER A 16 -5.19 -7.29 -16.94
N ARG A 17 -4.12 -6.54 -17.27
CA ARG A 17 -2.80 -6.69 -16.66
C ARG A 17 -2.18 -5.33 -16.37
N ILE A 18 -1.72 -5.14 -15.14
CA ILE A 18 -1.08 -3.92 -14.66
C ILE A 18 0.34 -4.28 -14.24
N HIS A 19 1.32 -3.57 -14.81
CA HIS A 19 2.73 -3.72 -14.48
C HIS A 19 3.22 -2.45 -13.80
N ILE A 20 3.62 -2.57 -12.54
CA ILE A 20 4.12 -1.46 -11.72
C ILE A 20 5.63 -1.62 -11.67
N VAL A 21 6.31 -0.78 -12.47
CA VAL A 21 7.76 -0.85 -12.68
C VAL A 21 8.52 -0.09 -11.60
N GLU A 22 7.93 0.98 -11.06
CA GLU A 22 8.56 1.83 -10.06
C GLU A 22 7.63 1.97 -8.84
N PRO A 23 8.08 1.60 -7.62
CA PRO A 23 7.28 1.75 -6.42
C PRO A 23 7.21 3.22 -5.99
N GLN A 24 6.00 3.71 -5.68
CA GLN A 24 5.76 5.09 -5.28
C GLN A 24 5.83 5.28 -3.75
N TRP A 25 6.44 6.35 -3.24
CA TRP A 25 6.53 6.60 -1.78
C TRP A 25 5.17 6.71 -1.05
N ASN A 26 4.12 7.04 -1.79
CA ASN A 26 2.75 7.09 -1.30
C ASN A 26 1.95 5.91 -1.87
N PRO A 27 1.57 4.92 -1.04
CA PRO A 27 0.82 3.75 -1.51
C PRO A 27 -0.57 4.12 -2.05
N SER A 28 -1.17 5.23 -1.61
CA SER A 28 -2.51 5.63 -2.04
C SER A 28 -2.57 6.02 -3.52
N ILE A 29 -1.48 6.55 -4.08
CA ILE A 29 -1.39 6.90 -5.51
C ILE A 29 -1.44 5.63 -6.36
N GLU A 30 -0.73 4.58 -5.93
CA GLU A 30 -0.70 3.29 -6.60
C GLU A 30 -2.07 2.60 -6.54
N SER A 31 -2.68 2.56 -5.36
CA SER A 31 -4.04 2.02 -5.18
C SER A 31 -5.07 2.77 -6.02
N GLN A 32 -4.96 4.09 -6.13
CA GLN A 32 -5.83 4.89 -6.99
C GLN A 32 -5.66 4.53 -8.47
N ALA A 33 -4.42 4.38 -8.94
CA ALA A 33 -4.13 3.98 -10.32
C ALA A 33 -4.68 2.58 -10.62
N ILE A 34 -4.53 1.63 -9.69
CA ILE A 34 -5.10 0.28 -9.79
C ILE A 34 -6.64 0.34 -9.81
N GLY A 35 -7.26 1.16 -8.96
CA GLY A 35 -8.71 1.37 -8.93
C GLY A 35 -9.30 1.98 -10.20
N ARG A 36 -8.49 2.60 -11.07
CA ARG A 36 -8.94 3.04 -12.40
C ARG A 36 -9.11 1.89 -13.39
N ALA A 37 -8.32 0.84 -13.23
CA ALA A 37 -8.43 -0.38 -14.02
C ALA A 37 -9.43 -1.37 -13.41
N LEU A 38 -9.56 -1.42 -12.08
CA LEU A 38 -10.62 -2.16 -11.38
C LEU A 38 -11.87 -1.28 -11.23
N ARG A 39 -12.60 -1.10 -12.34
CA ARG A 39 -13.88 -0.39 -12.33
C ARG A 39 -15.05 -1.38 -12.36
N LEU A 40 -16.17 -1.00 -11.76
CA LEU A 40 -17.43 -1.77 -11.82
C LEU A 40 -17.81 -1.99 -13.30
N GLY A 41 -18.04 -3.25 -13.67
CA GLY A 41 -18.33 -3.68 -15.05
C GLY A 41 -17.17 -4.38 -15.78
N GLN A 42 -16.02 -4.57 -15.12
CA GLN A 42 -14.92 -5.33 -15.69
C GLN A 42 -15.13 -6.84 -15.50
N GLU A 43 -15.45 -7.55 -16.59
CA GLU A 43 -15.69 -9.00 -16.58
C GLU A 43 -14.40 -9.83 -16.53
N LYS A 44 -13.26 -9.21 -16.85
CA LYS A 44 -11.95 -9.89 -16.93
C LYS A 44 -11.16 -9.69 -15.66
N GLN A 45 -10.59 -10.78 -15.14
CA GLN A 45 -9.69 -10.74 -13.96
C GLN A 45 -8.49 -9.82 -14.24
N VAL A 46 -8.27 -8.86 -13.36
CA VAL A 46 -7.13 -7.93 -13.44
C VAL A 46 -5.98 -8.47 -12.60
N THR A 47 -4.83 -8.72 -13.24
CA THR A 47 -3.60 -9.13 -12.55
C THR A 47 -2.68 -7.93 -12.38
N VAL A 48 -2.29 -7.63 -11.13
CA VAL A 48 -1.32 -6.58 -10.82
C VAL A 48 0.01 -7.21 -10.45
N VAL A 49 1.06 -6.85 -11.19
CA VAL A 49 2.43 -7.30 -10.95
C VAL A 49 3.28 -6.10 -10.56
N ARG A 50 3.89 -6.17 -9.37
CA ARG A 50 4.84 -5.17 -8.89
C ARG A 50 6.25 -5.71 -9.03
N TYR A 51 7.09 -4.97 -9.74
CA TYR A 51 8.52 -5.27 -9.84
C TYR A 51 9.26 -4.57 -8.70
N ILE A 52 10.12 -5.32 -8.01
CA ILE A 52 10.94 -4.82 -6.91
C ILE A 52 12.34 -5.39 -7.09
N MET A 53 13.30 -4.49 -7.28
CA MET A 53 14.72 -4.80 -7.44
C MET A 53 15.34 -5.08 -6.07
N LYS A 54 15.95 -6.26 -5.94
CA LYS A 54 16.66 -6.66 -4.70
C LYS A 54 17.93 -5.83 -4.53
N ASN A 55 18.29 -5.54 -3.27
CA ASN A 55 19.48 -4.74 -2.90
C ASN A 55 19.47 -3.31 -3.47
N THR A 56 18.28 -2.73 -3.65
CA THR A 56 18.12 -1.34 -4.11
C THR A 56 17.24 -0.55 -3.15
N VAL A 57 17.17 0.76 -3.36
CA VAL A 57 16.31 1.69 -2.61
C VAL A 57 14.83 1.27 -2.65
N GLU A 58 14.40 0.51 -3.65
CA GLU A 58 13.01 0.04 -3.80
C GLU A 58 12.55 -0.83 -2.62
N GLN A 59 13.44 -1.64 -2.03
CA GLN A 59 13.13 -2.44 -0.84
C GLN A 59 12.85 -1.55 0.38
N TYR A 60 13.61 -0.45 0.50
CA TYR A 60 13.39 0.54 1.54
C TYR A 60 12.08 1.31 1.33
N VAL A 61 11.73 1.64 0.09
CA VAL A 61 10.43 2.25 -0.23
C VAL A 61 9.29 1.29 0.14
N GLN A 62 9.42 -0.01 -0.17
CA GLN A 62 8.41 -1.02 0.18
C GLN A 62 8.21 -1.16 1.70
N SER A 63 9.29 -1.18 2.49
CA SER A 63 9.17 -1.24 3.95
C SER A 63 8.50 0.00 4.53
N ARG A 64 8.82 1.19 3.98
CA ARG A 64 8.18 2.46 4.35
C ARG A 64 6.69 2.51 3.98
N GLN A 65 6.31 2.01 2.81
CA GLN A 65 4.89 1.89 2.41
C GLN A 65 4.13 0.99 3.37
N SER A 66 4.70 -0.19 3.70
CA SER A 66 4.08 -1.16 4.62
C SER A 66 3.86 -0.55 5.99
N ARG A 67 4.86 0.17 6.50
CA ARG A 67 4.77 0.90 7.78
C ARG A 67 3.69 1.98 7.75
N LYS A 68 3.60 2.76 6.67
CA LYS A 68 2.54 3.77 6.51
C LYS A 68 1.15 3.13 6.47
N LEU A 69 1.00 2.00 5.80
CA LEU A 69 -0.27 1.27 5.73
C LEU A 69 -0.68 0.71 7.09
N GLN A 70 0.27 0.16 7.86
CA GLN A 70 0.00 -0.32 9.23
C GLN A 70 -0.43 0.82 10.15
N LEU A 71 0.25 1.97 10.10
CA LEU A 71 -0.16 3.16 10.86
C LEU A 71 -1.57 3.64 10.49
N ALA A 72 -1.90 3.63 9.19
CA ALA A 72 -3.23 4.00 8.72
C ALA A 72 -4.32 3.02 9.19
N ARG A 73 -4.01 1.72 9.29
CA ARG A 73 -4.93 0.70 9.83
C ARG A 73 -5.17 0.88 11.33
N LEU A 74 -4.11 1.11 12.10
CA LEU A 74 -4.21 1.36 13.55
C LEU A 74 -5.09 2.57 13.87
N GLY A 75 -5.00 3.65 13.07
CA GLY A 75 -5.86 4.81 13.23
C GLY A 75 -7.34 4.56 12.90
N TRP A 76 -7.65 3.49 12.17
CA TRP A 76 -9.02 3.11 11.80
C TRP A 76 -9.66 2.15 12.81
N ASP A 77 -8.88 1.18 13.32
CA ASP A 77 -9.34 0.22 14.35
C ASP A 77 -9.60 0.87 15.71
N ALA A 78 -9.05 2.06 15.98
CA ALA A 78 -9.32 2.81 17.22
C ALA A 78 -10.78 3.31 17.37
N ASN A 79 -11.65 3.01 16.41
CA ASN A 79 -13.03 3.49 16.33
C ASN A 79 -14.09 2.36 16.38
N SER A 80 -13.69 1.11 16.66
CA SER A 80 -14.60 -0.03 16.91
C SER A 80 -14.90 -0.24 18.40
N ASP A 81 -16.10 -0.75 18.69
CA ASP A 81 -16.87 -0.63 19.94
C ASP A 81 -16.34 -1.33 21.22
N ASP A 82 -15.06 -1.73 21.34
CA ASP A 82 -14.48 -2.36 22.55
C ASP A 82 -13.14 -1.71 23.01
N PRO A 83 -13.16 -0.76 23.98
CA PRO A 83 -12.07 0.21 24.15
C PRO A 83 -10.83 -0.28 24.92
N GLU A 84 -10.84 -1.43 25.60
CA GLU A 84 -9.69 -1.88 26.41
C GLU A 84 -8.76 -2.86 25.69
N GLU A 85 -9.31 -3.87 25.00
CA GLU A 85 -8.51 -4.83 24.22
C GLU A 85 -7.85 -4.16 23.01
N ASP A 86 -8.56 -3.26 22.33
CA ASP A 86 -8.04 -2.57 21.14
C ASP A 86 -6.94 -1.57 21.50
N LYS A 87 -6.99 -0.94 22.68
CA LYS A 87 -5.89 -0.08 23.17
C LYS A 87 -4.64 -0.89 23.45
N LEU A 88 -4.76 -2.06 24.07
CA LEU A 88 -3.61 -2.93 24.36
C LEU A 88 -2.98 -3.45 23.06
N LYS A 89 -3.80 -3.89 22.09
CA LYS A 89 -3.33 -4.27 20.75
C LYS A 89 -2.66 -3.10 20.03
N THR A 90 -3.27 -1.91 20.07
CA THR A 90 -2.72 -0.70 19.46
C THR A 90 -1.37 -0.30 20.08
N LEU A 91 -1.24 -0.39 21.40
CA LEU A 91 0.01 -0.12 22.12
C LEU A 91 1.09 -1.17 21.82
N MET A 92 0.72 -2.45 21.74
CA MET A 92 1.64 -3.53 21.35
C MET A 92 2.12 -3.36 19.90
N ASP A 93 1.22 -3.03 18.97
CA ASP A 93 1.56 -2.77 17.57
C ASP A 93 2.43 -1.51 17.43
N LEU A 94 2.10 -0.41 18.12
CA LEU A 94 2.93 0.80 18.15
C LEU A 94 4.33 0.51 18.69
N ARG A 95 4.43 -0.30 19.74
CA ARG A 95 5.71 -0.70 20.34
C ARG A 95 6.54 -1.53 19.36
N SER A 96 5.94 -2.52 18.71
CA SER A 96 6.62 -3.34 17.70
C SER A 96 7.11 -2.53 16.49
N LEU A 97 6.44 -1.42 16.16
CA LEU A 97 6.79 -0.54 15.05
C LEU A 97 7.91 0.46 15.41
N LEU A 98 7.96 0.89 16.67
CA LEU A 98 8.98 1.82 17.19
C LEU A 98 10.27 1.11 17.63
N GLU A 99 10.19 -0.15 18.06
CA GLU A 99 11.35 -0.98 18.34
C GLU A 99 11.97 -1.44 17.00
N LEU A 100 12.90 -0.65 16.47
CA LEU A 100 13.80 -1.12 15.41
C LEU A 100 14.53 -2.38 15.92
N PRO A 101 14.68 -3.45 15.12
CA PRO A 101 15.58 -4.53 15.50
C PRO A 101 16.97 -3.92 15.68
N SER A 102 17.48 -4.00 16.91
CA SER A 102 18.78 -3.49 17.34
C SER A 102 19.97 -4.23 16.75
N ASN A 103 19.82 -4.90 15.61
CA ASN A 103 20.92 -5.58 14.96
C ASN A 103 20.63 -5.77 13.47
N ALA A 104 21.13 -4.84 12.65
CA ALA A 104 21.60 -5.18 11.33
C ALA A 104 23.13 -5.16 11.40
N PRO A 105 23.84 -6.20 10.91
CA PRO A 105 25.30 -6.18 10.81
C PRO A 105 25.80 -5.02 9.93
#